data_AF-L2GX45-F1
#
_entry.id   AF-L2GX45-F1
#
_cell.length_a   1.000
_cell.length_b   1.000
_cell.length_c   1.000
_cell.angle_alpha   90.00
_cell.angle_beta   90.00
_cell.angle_gamma   90.00
#
_symmetry.space_group_name_H-M   'P 1'
#
loop_
_entity.id
_entity.type
_entity.pdbx_description
1 polymer ?
#
loop_
_entity_poly.entity_id
_entity_poly.type
_entity_poly.pdbx_seq_one_letter_code
_entity_poly.pdbx_strand_id
1 'polypeptide(L)'
;MVKKRQIFTSALDRLKKEHEYYVEERKDVQNKIKRYNGGDEYEIRLLNEMFQEVEQTISCVESSIQEYISKLEKLDKNEQHAEKSYGL
;
A
#
# COMPACT_ATOMS: atom_id res chain seq x y z
N MET A 1 -24.50 0.46 8.77
CA MET A 1 -23.04 0.35 8.96
C MET A 1 -22.38 -0.61 7.98
N VAL A 2 -23.04 -1.72 7.60
CA VAL A 2 -22.58 -2.70 6.59
C VAL A 2 -21.99 -2.07 5.31
N LYS A 3 -22.62 -1.04 4.73
CA LYS A 3 -22.10 -0.35 3.53
C LYS A 3 -20.73 0.31 3.74
N LYS A 4 -20.47 0.92 4.91
CA LYS A 4 -19.18 1.57 5.20
C LYS A 4 -18.06 0.54 5.37
N ARG A 5 -18.34 -0.56 6.09
CA ARG A 5 -17.42 -1.69 6.23
C ARG A 5 -17.04 -2.25 4.85
N GLN A 6 -18.03 -2.56 4.01
CA GLN A 6 -17.80 -3.04 2.64
C GLN A 6 -16.93 -2.09 1.82
N ILE A 7 -17.21 -0.78 1.86
CA ILE A 7 -16.40 0.24 1.15
C ILE A 7 -14.94 0.20 1.62
N PHE A 8 -14.70 0.18 2.94
CA PHE A 8 -13.35 0.17 3.49
C PHE A 8 -12.61 -1.13 3.19
N THR A 9 -13.27 -2.28 3.29
CA THR A 9 -12.69 -3.57 2.90
C THR A 9 -12.34 -3.61 1.42
N SER A 10 -13.24 -3.18 0.53
CA SER A 10 -12.94 -3.12 -0.90
C SER A 10 -11.82 -2.14 -1.26
N ALA A 11 -11.69 -1.02 -0.54
CA ALA A 11 -10.56 -0.12 -0.70
C ALA A 11 -9.25 -0.79 -0.27
N LEU A 12 -9.26 -1.50 0.86
CA LEU A 12 -8.11 -2.24 1.37
C LEU A 12 -7.66 -3.35 0.41
N ASP A 13 -8.60 -4.09 -0.19
CA ASP A 13 -8.29 -5.14 -1.17
C ASP A 13 -7.64 -4.57 -2.44
N ARG A 14 -8.05 -3.39 -2.89
CA ARG A 14 -7.41 -2.70 -4.01
C ARG A 14 -5.99 -2.24 -3.66
N LEU A 15 -5.84 -1.61 -2.50
CA LEU A 15 -4.54 -1.13 -2.02
C LEU A 15 -3.54 -2.28 -1.81
N LYS A 16 -4.00 -3.46 -1.37
CA LYS A 16 -3.14 -4.65 -1.28
C LYS A 16 -2.62 -5.10 -2.64
N LYS A 17 -3.48 -5.16 -3.66
CA LYS A 17 -3.06 -5.51 -5.02
C LYS A 17 -2.11 -4.48 -5.61
N GLU A 18 -2.36 -3.21 -5.34
CA GLU A 18 -1.47 -2.11 -5.73
C GLU A 18 -0.10 -2.22 -5.04
N HIS A 19 -0.08 -2.55 -3.74
CA HIS A 19 1.17 -2.82 -3.01
C HIS A 19 1.94 -4.01 -3.60
N GLU A 20 1.26 -5.13 -3.85
CA GLU A 20 1.86 -6.31 -4.49
C GLU A 20 2.48 -5.98 -5.85
N TYR A 21 1.78 -5.17 -6.66
CA TYR A 21 2.29 -4.69 -7.94
C TYR A 21 3.59 -3.88 -7.78
N TYR A 22 3.59 -2.87 -6.90
CA TYR A 22 4.78 -2.03 -6.72
C TYR A 22 5.95 -2.77 -6.05
N VAL A 23 5.68 -3.77 -5.21
CA VAL A 23 6.72 -4.63 -4.64
C VAL A 23 7.42 -5.45 -5.73
N GLU A 24 6.67 -6.01 -6.69
CA GLU A 24 7.29 -6.70 -7.83
C GLU A 24 8.00 -5.71 -8.77
N GLU A 25 7.45 -4.52 -9.02
CA GLU A 25 8.13 -3.49 -9.81
C GLU A 25 9.47 -3.07 -9.17
N ARG A 26 9.52 -2.88 -7.85
CA ARG A 26 10.75 -2.57 -7.12
C ARG A 26 11.81 -3.64 -7.35
N LYS A 27 11.40 -4.91 -7.28
CA LYS A 27 12.29 -6.06 -7.50
C LYS A 27 12.79 -6.11 -8.93
N ASP A 28 11.96 -5.79 -9.91
CA ASP A 28 12.35 -5.70 -11.32
C ASP A 28 13.37 -4.58 -11.56
N VAL A 29 13.15 -3.39 -11.01
CA VAL A 29 14.12 -2.28 -11.08
C VAL A 29 15.42 -2.66 -10.38
N GLN A 30 15.35 -3.28 -9.20
CA GLN A 30 16.55 -3.76 -8.49
C GLN A 30 17.33 -4.80 -9.30
N ASN A 31 16.63 -5.70 -9.99
CA ASN A 31 17.25 -6.69 -10.87
C ASN A 31 17.90 -6.03 -12.10
N LYS A 32 17.27 -4.99 -12.67
CA LYS A 32 17.88 -4.19 -13.75
C LYS A 32 19.17 -3.52 -13.28
N ILE A 33 19.17 -2.89 -12.11
CA ILE A 33 20.36 -2.28 -11.50
C ILE A 33 21.47 -3.33 -11.30
N LYS A 34 21.15 -4.50 -10.74
CA LYS A 34 22.14 -5.56 -10.49
C LYS A 34 22.75 -6.14 -11.77
N ARG A 35 21.97 -6.20 -12.85
CA ARG A 35 22.41 -6.72 -14.15
C ARG A 35 23.07 -5.65 -15.01
N TYR A 36 22.97 -4.38 -14.62
CA TYR A 36 23.59 -3.28 -15.32
C TYR A 36 25.11 -3.43 -15.24
N ASN A 37 25.72 -3.68 -16.39
CA ASN A 37 27.16 -3.86 -16.59
C ASN A 37 27.74 -2.75 -17.48
N GLY A 38 26.97 -1.68 -17.73
CA GLY A 38 27.32 -0.57 -18.59
C GLY A 38 28.27 0.42 -17.91
N GLY A 39 28.97 1.20 -18.74
CA GLY A 39 29.84 2.29 -18.31
C GLY A 39 29.18 3.67 -18.30
N ASP A 40 27.87 3.75 -18.56
CA ASP A 40 27.14 5.02 -18.57
C ASP A 40 26.61 5.36 -17.17
N GLU A 41 27.18 6.41 -16.57
CA GLU A 41 26.78 6.95 -15.27
C GLU A 41 25.37 7.57 -15.29
N TYR A 42 24.89 8.01 -16.46
CA TYR A 42 23.55 8.56 -16.60
C TYR A 42 22.49 7.48 -16.48
N GLU A 43 22.68 6.34 -17.14
CA GLU A 43 21.72 5.24 -17.12
C GLU A 43 21.58 4.61 -15.73
N ILE A 44 22.69 4.42 -15.01
CA ILE A 44 22.63 3.94 -13.62
C ILE A 44 21.95 4.94 -12.68
N ARG A 45 22.10 6.25 -12.93
CA ARG A 45 21.40 7.29 -12.15
C ARG A 45 19.90 7.22 -12.39
N LEU A 46 19.48 7.12 -13.65
CA LEU A 46 18.06 6.99 -14.00
C LEU A 46 17.43 5.74 -13.35
N LEU A 47 18.13 4.60 -13.37
CA LEU A 47 17.65 3.39 -12.71
C LEU A 47 17.51 3.55 -11.18
N ASN A 48 18.44 4.28 -10.55
CA ASN A 48 18.35 4.58 -9.12
C ASN A 48 17.22 5.57 -8.80
N GLU A 49 16.99 6.58 -9.65
CA GLU A 49 15.86 7.51 -9.52
C GLU A 49 14.53 6.74 -9.64
N MET A 50 14.39 5.87 -10.64
CA MET A 50 13.23 4.98 -10.78
C MET A 50 13.04 4.10 -9.54
N PHE A 51 14.11 3.54 -8.99
CA PHE A 51 14.03 2.72 -7.79
C PHE A 51 13.48 3.52 -6.60
N GLN A 52 13.97 4.75 -6.40
CA GLN A 52 13.50 5.64 -5.35
C GLN A 52 12.03 6.04 -5.53
N GLU A 53 11.59 6.33 -6.76
CA GLU A 53 10.19 6.64 -7.04
C GLU A 53 9.26 5.48 -6.70
N VAL A 54 9.66 4.24 -7.04
CA VAL A 54 8.89 3.05 -6.69
C VAL A 54 8.86 2.85 -5.17
N GLU A 55 9.98 3.04 -4.46
CA GLU A 55 10.00 2.96 -2.99
C GLU A 55 9.11 4.00 -2.31
N GLN A 56 9.12 5.24 -2.81
CA GLN A 56 8.22 6.29 -2.31
C GLN A 56 6.76 5.90 -2.54
N THR A 57 6.44 5.36 -3.70
CA THR A 57 5.07 4.93 -4.04
C THR A 57 4.60 3.80 -3.12
N ILE A 58 5.45 2.80 -2.86
CA ILE A 58 5.18 1.73 -1.88
C ILE A 58 4.86 2.34 -0.52
N SER A 59 5.67 3.27 -0.03
CA SER A 59 5.46 3.92 1.27
C SER A 59 4.12 4.67 1.35
N CYS A 60 3.71 5.34 0.27
CA CYS A 60 2.41 6.00 0.16
C CYS A 60 1.24 4.99 0.21
N VAL A 61 1.37 3.87 -0.50
CA VAL A 61 0.35 2.81 -0.50
C VAL A 61 0.25 2.16 0.88
N GLU A 62 1.37 1.86 1.52
CA GLU A 62 1.41 1.30 2.90
C GLU A 62 0.75 2.24 3.90
N SER A 63 1.03 3.54 3.82
CA SER A 63 0.38 4.56 4.65
C SER A 63 -1.14 4.57 4.45
N SER A 64 -1.59 4.46 3.20
CA SER A 64 -3.01 4.38 2.86
C SER A 64 -3.66 3.11 3.40
N ILE A 65 -2.97 1.96 3.33
CA ILE A 65 -3.43 0.70 3.92
C ILE A 65 -3.64 0.89 5.44
N GLN A 66 -2.66 1.45 6.15
CA GLN A 66 -2.75 1.68 7.59
C GLN A 66 -3.91 2.61 7.98
N GLU A 67 -4.19 3.62 7.15
CA GLU A 67 -5.34 4.49 7.35
C GLU A 67 -6.67 3.72 7.24
N TYR A 68 -6.83 2.85 6.25
CA TYR A 68 -8.04 2.05 6.08
C TYR A 68 -8.19 0.96 7.14
N ILE A 69 -7.10 0.36 7.63
CA ILE A 69 -7.11 -0.52 8.81
C ILE A 69 -7.64 0.26 10.02
N SER A 70 -7.08 1.44 10.29
CA SER A 70 -7.51 2.30 11.41
C SER A 70 -8.97 2.71 11.30
N LYS A 71 -9.48 2.95 10.09
CA LYS A 71 -10.89 3.25 9.83
C LYS A 71 -11.80 2.04 10.13
N LEU A 72 -11.38 0.83 9.78
CA LEU A 72 -12.11 -0.41 10.09
C LEU A 72 -12.14 -0.68 11.60
N GLU A 73 -11.02 -0.55 12.30
CA GLU A 73 -10.95 -0.74 13.75
C GLU A 73 -11.84 0.25 14.52
N LYS A 74 -11.89 1.51 14.08
CA LYS A 74 -12.80 2.52 14.64
C LYS A 74 -14.26 2.14 14.41
N LEU A 75 -14.57 1.57 13.25
CA LEU A 75 -15.92 1.12 12.92
C LEU A 75 -16.33 -0.07 13.82
N ASP A 76 -15.44 -1.03 14.03
CA ASP A 76 -15.65 -2.17 14.95
C ASP A 76 -15.93 -1.72 16.39
N LYS A 77 -15.11 -0.78 16.91
CA LYS A 77 -15.29 -0.24 18.27
C LYS A 77 -16.64 0.46 18.43
N ASN A 78 -17.08 1.20 17.41
CA ASN A 78 -18.37 1.89 17.44
C ASN A 78 -19.55 0.91 17.39
N GLU A 79 -19.44 -0.17 16.63
CA GLU A 79 -20.45 -1.24 16.57
C GLU A 79 -20.57 -1.94 17.94
N GLN A 80 -19.44 -2.34 18.54
CA GLN A 80 -19.43 -2.96 19.89
C GLN A 80 -20.00 -2.03 20.97
N HIS A 81 -19.73 -0.73 20.90
CA HIS A 81 -20.30 0.23 21.85
C HIS A 81 -21.81 0.36 21.67
N ALA A 82 -22.30 0.37 20.42
CA ALA A 82 -23.73 0.45 20.13
C ALA A 82 -24.47 -0.80 20.61
N GLU A 83 -23.94 -2.00 20.37
CA GLU A 83 -24.49 -3.27 20.88
C GLU A 83 -24.63 -3.25 22.41
N LYS A 84 -23.56 -2.84 23.12
CA LYS A 84 -23.56 -2.73 24.58
C LYS A 84 -24.53 -1.68 25.14
N SER A 85 -24.70 -0.56 24.43
CA SER A 85 -25.50 0.58 24.90
C SER A 85 -27.00 0.39 24.65
N TYR A 86 -27.37 -0.39 23.62
CA TYR A 86 -28.76 -0.56 23.21
C TYR A 86 -29.31 -1.98 23.44
N GLY A 87 -28.52 -2.91 23.97
CA GLY A 87 -28.99 -4.22 24.42
C GLY A 87 -29.59 -5.08 23.29
N LEU A 88 -29.00 -5.00 22.10
CA LEU A 88 -29.26 -5.93 20.99
C LEU A 88 -28.22 -7.05 21.02
#